data_AF-A0A7C5CJA3-F1
#
_entry.id   AF-A0A7C5CJA3-F1
#
_cell.length_a   1.000
_cell.length_b   1.000
_cell.length_c   1.000
_cell.angle_alpha   90.00
_cell.angle_beta   90.00
_cell.angle_gamma   90.00
#
_symmetry.space_group_name_H-M   'P 1'
#
loop_
_entity.id
_entity.type
_entity.pdbx_description
1 polymer ?
#
loop_
_entity_poly.entity_id
_entity_poly.type
_entity_poly.pdbx_seq_one_letter_code
_entity_poly.pdbx_strand_id
1 'polypeptide(L)'
;MNEPIGLTFYFGFEKEEKTWEREIQRLSACNIRYLLIQNFYWEIFLKDESYRAKTHLFLDVCAKNNVRCLLTIMPSYTDYGFPSHNFGVFSESKTKRIINAACEVSKELVDCKALFGYYIDDE
;
A
#
# COMPACT_ATOMS: atom_id res chain seq x y z
N MET A 1 27.14 8.04 -6.95
CA MET A 1 25.74 8.14 -6.49
C MET A 1 25.41 6.83 -5.84
N ASN A 2 24.96 6.83 -4.58
CA ASN A 2 24.47 5.61 -3.95
C ASN A 2 23.16 5.22 -4.63
N GLU A 3 23.00 3.93 -4.92
CA GLU A 3 21.78 3.43 -5.53
C GLU A 3 20.57 3.70 -4.60
N PRO A 4 19.39 4.00 -5.16
CA PRO A 4 18.18 4.24 -4.38
C PRO A 4 17.82 3.03 -3.52
N ILE A 5 17.45 3.27 -2.27
CA ILE A 5 17.14 2.22 -1.29
C ILE A 5 15.62 2.03 -1.20
N GLY A 6 15.21 0.78 -0.99
CA GLY A 6 13.83 0.40 -0.66
C GLY A 6 13.62 0.18 0.84
N LEU A 7 12.42 0.47 1.34
CA LEU A 7 12.04 0.24 2.73
C LEU A 7 10.57 -0.19 2.85
N THR A 8 10.29 -1.13 3.73
CA THR A 8 8.92 -1.46 4.14
C THR A 8 8.34 -0.33 4.99
N PHE A 9 7.19 0.19 4.59
CA PHE A 9 6.49 1.29 5.24
C PHE A 9 5.08 0.86 5.64
N TYR A 10 4.73 1.02 6.90
CA TYR A 10 3.39 0.72 7.39
C TYR A 10 2.47 1.91 7.15
N PHE A 11 1.39 1.67 6.41
CA PHE A 11 0.35 2.66 6.13
C PHE A 11 -0.42 3.00 7.43
N GLY A 12 0.11 3.95 8.21
CA GLY A 12 -0.53 4.44 9.43
C GLY A 12 -1.75 5.27 9.09
N PHE A 13 -2.94 4.66 9.02
CA PHE A 13 -4.20 5.31 8.63
C PHE A 13 -4.64 6.44 9.58
N GLU A 14 -4.20 6.34 10.83
CA GLU A 14 -4.36 7.34 11.88
C GLU A 14 -3.50 8.58 11.65
N LYS A 15 -2.48 8.50 10.79
CA LYS A 15 -1.61 9.64 10.49
C LYS A 15 -2.32 10.64 9.58
N GLU A 16 -2.01 11.91 9.80
CA GLU A 16 -2.45 13.02 8.96
C GLU A 16 -1.48 13.26 7.80
N GLU A 17 -1.93 13.98 6.76
CA GLU A 17 -1.12 14.32 5.57
C GLU A 17 0.23 14.96 5.94
N LYS A 18 0.23 15.92 6.88
CA LYS A 18 1.46 16.60 7.33
C LYS A 18 2.46 15.65 7.98
N THR A 19 1.96 14.62 8.67
CA THR A 19 2.80 13.59 9.29
C THR A 19 3.45 12.73 8.22
N TRP A 20 2.68 12.28 7.21
CA TRP A 20 3.24 11.57 6.06
C TRP A 20 4.25 12.41 5.30
N GLU A 21 3.93 13.67 4.99
CA GLU A 21 4.83 14.54 4.22
C GLU A 21 6.20 14.69 4.90
N ARG A 22 6.20 14.97 6.20
CA ARG A 22 7.45 15.08 6.97
C ARG A 22 8.23 13.77 7.00
N GLU A 23 7.55 12.63 7.13
CA GLU A 23 8.19 11.32 7.17
C GLU A 23 8.80 10.95 5.81
N ILE A 24 8.04 11.11 4.73
CA ILE A 24 8.49 10.86 3.35
C ILE A 24 9.66 11.80 2.98
N GLN A 25 9.64 13.07 3.37
CA GLN A 25 10.76 14.00 3.17
C GLN A 25 12.05 13.54 3.88
N ARG A 26 11.92 13.00 5.09
CA ARG A 26 13.08 12.47 5.84
C ARG A 26 13.65 11.21 5.18
N LEU A 27 12.78 10.28 4.78
CA LEU A 27 13.19 9.08 4.07
C LEU A 27 13.87 9.46 2.74
N SER A 28 13.29 10.43 2.02
CA SER A 28 13.82 10.84 0.73
C SER A 28 15.16 11.59 0.86
N ALA A 29 15.39 12.36 1.93
CA ALA A 29 16.70 12.94 2.23
C ALA A 29 17.79 11.86 2.44
N CYS A 30 17.40 10.66 2.90
CA CYS A 30 18.28 9.50 3.09
C CYS A 30 18.40 8.60 1.86
N ASN A 31 18.01 9.06 0.67
CA ASN A 31 18.01 8.29 -0.59
C ASN A 31 17.10 7.04 -0.60
N ILE A 32 16.12 6.98 0.31
CA ILE A 32 15.04 6.00 0.22
C ILE A 32 14.05 6.50 -0.85
N ARG A 33 13.85 5.71 -1.90
CA ARG A 33 13.05 6.09 -3.08
C ARG A 33 11.98 5.07 -3.42
N TYR A 34 12.03 3.88 -2.82
CA TYR A 34 11.04 2.84 -2.98
C TYR A 34 10.42 2.48 -1.64
N LEU A 35 9.10 2.47 -1.55
CA LEU A 35 8.39 2.02 -0.37
C LEU A 35 7.52 0.82 -0.70
N LEU A 36 7.66 -0.25 0.09
CA LEU A 36 6.70 -1.33 0.13
C LEU A 36 5.66 -0.99 1.19
N ILE A 37 4.44 -0.66 0.76
CA ILE A 37 3.36 -0.20 1.62
C ILE A 37 2.62 -1.40 2.21
N GLN A 38 2.92 -1.71 3.47
CA GLN A 38 2.22 -2.70 4.28
C GLN A 38 1.01 -2.08 4.99
N ASN A 39 0.11 -2.91 5.52
CA ASN A 39 -1.15 -2.50 6.15
C ASN A 39 -2.12 -1.74 5.22
N PHE A 40 -2.03 -1.95 3.91
CA PHE A 40 -3.07 -1.50 2.99
C PHE A 40 -4.25 -2.49 2.99
N TYR A 41 -5.44 -1.99 3.31
CA TYR A 41 -6.65 -2.79 3.43
C TYR A 41 -7.54 -2.60 2.21
N TRP A 42 -7.30 -3.42 1.18
CA TRP A 42 -8.04 -3.33 -0.09
C TRP A 42 -9.56 -3.49 0.11
N GLU A 43 -10.02 -4.30 1.07
CA GLU A 43 -11.45 -4.44 1.35
C GLU A 43 -12.08 -3.14 1.86
N ILE A 44 -11.35 -2.41 2.70
CA ILE A 44 -11.78 -1.12 3.23
C ILE A 44 -11.69 -0.07 2.11
N PHE A 45 -10.58 -0.04 1.37
CA PHE A 45 -10.40 0.86 0.22
C PHE A 45 -11.53 0.77 -0.82
N LEU A 46 -11.98 -0.44 -1.14
CA LEU A 46 -13.06 -0.64 -2.10
C LEU A 46 -14.45 -0.23 -1.56
N LYS A 47 -14.63 -0.18 -0.23
CA LYS A 47 -15.93 0.12 0.40
C LYS A 47 -16.05 1.53 1.00
N ASP A 48 -14.93 2.11 1.43
CA ASP A 48 -14.87 3.35 2.21
C ASP A 48 -14.18 4.46 1.39
N GLU A 49 -14.96 5.47 1.01
CA GLU A 49 -14.48 6.63 0.24
C GLU A 49 -13.44 7.47 0.99
N SER A 50 -13.54 7.58 2.32
CA SER A 50 -12.58 8.32 3.15
C SER A 50 -11.24 7.59 3.17
N TYR A 51 -11.26 6.26 3.29
CA TYR A 51 -10.04 5.44 3.20
C TYR A 51 -9.38 5.55 1.82
N ARG A 52 -10.20 5.51 0.77
CA ARG A 52 -9.74 5.70 -0.61
C ARG A 52 -9.09 7.07 -0.80
N ALA A 53 -9.76 8.15 -0.41
CA ALA A 53 -9.26 9.51 -0.53
C ALA A 53 -7.94 9.71 0.23
N LYS A 54 -7.82 9.17 1.45
CA LYS A 54 -6.57 9.17 2.22
C LYS A 54 -5.43 8.42 1.52
N THR A 55 -5.74 7.29 0.88
CA THR A 55 -4.75 6.51 0.11
C THR A 55 -4.22 7.33 -1.08
N HIS A 56 -5.10 8.01 -1.82
CA HIS A 56 -4.70 8.92 -2.90
C HIS A 56 -3.79 10.03 -2.37
N LEU A 57 -4.19 10.67 -1.26
CA LEU A 57 -3.44 11.75 -0.66
C LEU A 57 -2.02 11.32 -0.25
N PHE A 58 -1.89 10.14 0.34
CA PHE A 58 -0.59 9.56 0.67
C PHE A 58 0.28 9.30 -0.58
N LEU A 59 -0.30 8.75 -1.64
CA LEU A 59 0.43 8.51 -2.89
C LEU A 59 0.84 9.81 -3.58
N ASP A 60 0.03 10.86 -3.49
CA ASP A 60 0.39 12.19 -3.97
C ASP A 60 1.57 12.79 -3.19
N VAL A 61 1.58 12.62 -1.87
CA VAL A 61 2.72 13.01 -1.02
C VAL A 61 3.99 12.27 -1.45
N CYS A 62 3.91 10.96 -1.72
CA CYS A 62 5.03 10.18 -2.21
C CYS A 62 5.52 10.70 -3.58
N ALA A 63 4.60 10.97 -4.50
CA ALA A 63 4.92 11.47 -5.83
C ALA A 63 5.62 12.84 -5.79
N LYS A 64 5.12 13.77 -4.97
CA LYS A 64 5.74 15.11 -4.75
C LYS A 64 7.18 15.02 -4.25
N ASN A 65 7.52 13.94 -3.55
CA ASN A 65 8.84 13.70 -2.97
C ASN A 65 9.72 12.73 -3.78
N ASN A 66 9.32 12.41 -5.02
CA ASN A 66 10.01 11.45 -5.89
C ASN A 66 10.20 10.06 -5.25
N VAL A 67 9.21 9.62 -4.47
CA VAL A 67 9.17 8.28 -3.88
C VAL A 67 8.15 7.43 -4.63
N ARG A 68 8.54 6.22 -5.01
CA ARG A 68 7.70 5.25 -5.69
C ARG A 68 7.23 4.18 -4.71
N CYS A 69 6.00 3.70 -4.87
CA CYS A 69 5.34 2.79 -3.95
C CYS A 69 4.95 1.48 -4.63
N LEU A 70 5.19 0.36 -3.95
CA LEU A 70 4.53 -0.91 -4.14
C LEU A 70 3.43 -1.03 -3.09
N LEU A 71 2.21 -1.34 -3.51
CA LEU A 71 1.10 -1.50 -2.57
C LEU A 71 0.89 -2.99 -2.26
N THR A 72 0.89 -3.37 -0.98
CA THR A 72 0.62 -4.76 -0.61
C THR A 72 -0.88 -5.07 -0.72
N ILE A 73 -1.25 -6.15 -1.40
CA ILE A 73 -2.62 -6.71 -1.43
C ILE A 73 -2.60 -8.04 -0.67
N MET A 74 -2.93 -7.98 0.62
CA MET A 74 -2.95 -9.17 1.47
C MET A 74 -4.28 -9.95 1.37
N PRO A 75 -4.26 -11.26 1.08
CA PRO A 75 -5.43 -12.16 1.08
C PRO A 75 -6.12 -12.35 2.43
N SER A 76 -5.36 -12.23 3.51
CA SER A 76 -5.81 -12.42 4.88
C SER A 76 -5.47 -11.18 5.68
N TYR A 77 -6.51 -10.45 6.05
CA TYR A 77 -6.36 -9.46 7.09
C TYR A 77 -6.49 -10.15 8.44
N THR A 78 -5.46 -9.98 9.28
CA THR A 78 -5.62 -10.14 10.72
C THR A 78 -5.64 -8.73 11.30
N ASP A 79 -6.80 -8.31 11.80
CA ASP A 79 -6.83 -7.30 12.86
C ASP A 79 -5.83 -7.75 13.95
N TYR A 80 -5.04 -6.80 14.45
CA TYR A 80 -4.02 -6.96 15.49
C TYR A 80 -4.34 -8.07 16.52
N GLY A 81 -3.87 -9.30 16.25
CA GLY A 81 -4.07 -10.48 17.09
C GLY A 81 -4.93 -11.58 16.46
N PHE A 82 -4.36 -12.31 15.50
CA PHE A 82 -4.77 -13.63 14.97
C PHE A 82 -6.13 -14.18 15.42
N PRO A 83 -7.14 -14.11 14.53
CA PRO A 83 -7.60 -15.33 13.86
C PRO A 83 -7.80 -15.14 12.34
N SER A 84 -7.35 -16.11 11.55
CA SER A 84 -7.50 -16.26 10.07
C SER A 84 -6.37 -15.77 9.15
N HIS A 85 -5.12 -15.70 9.63
CA HIS A 85 -3.99 -15.94 8.73
C HIS A 85 -4.09 -17.39 8.24
N ASN A 86 -4.61 -17.57 7.03
CA ASN A 86 -4.76 -18.88 6.44
C ASN A 86 -3.48 -19.17 5.67
N PHE A 87 -2.50 -19.75 6.36
CA PHE A 87 -1.32 -20.32 5.70
C PHE A 87 -1.77 -21.49 4.80
N GLY A 88 -1.40 -21.46 3.52
CA GLY A 88 -1.69 -22.53 2.56
C GLY A 88 -2.29 -22.05 1.24
N VAL A 89 -2.54 -22.99 0.34
CA VAL A 89 -3.11 -22.71 -0.98
C VAL A 89 -4.56 -22.24 -0.83
N PHE A 90 -4.85 -21.02 -1.30
CA PHE A 90 -6.23 -20.50 -1.31
C PHE A 90 -7.13 -21.32 -2.23
N SER A 91 -8.42 -21.43 -1.86
CA SER A 91 -9.43 -21.96 -2.77
C SER A 91 -9.50 -21.11 -4.05
N GLU A 92 -9.87 -21.72 -5.17
CA GLU A 92 -10.01 -21.00 -6.44
C GLU A 92 -10.92 -19.77 -6.32
N SER A 93 -12.01 -19.88 -5.55
CA SER A 93 -12.94 -18.77 -5.27
C SER A 93 -12.27 -17.61 -4.53
N LYS A 94 -11.40 -17.91 -3.56
CA LYS A 94 -10.68 -16.89 -2.78
C LYS A 94 -9.59 -16.23 -3.64
N THR A 95 -8.86 -17.00 -4.44
CA THR A 95 -7.88 -16.48 -5.40
C THR A 95 -8.53 -15.53 -6.41
N LYS A 96 -9.66 -15.93 -7.02
CA LYS A 96 -10.42 -15.06 -7.95
C LYS A 96 -10.85 -13.76 -7.31
N ARG A 97 -11.29 -13.80 -6.04
CA ARG A 97 -11.67 -12.59 -5.29
C ARG A 97 -10.51 -11.63 -5.09
N ILE A 98 -9.32 -12.14 -4.75
CA ILE A 98 -8.11 -11.32 -4.55
C ILE A 98 -7.66 -10.69 -5.86
N ILE A 99 -7.65 -11.48 -6.95
CA ILE A 99 -7.31 -10.97 -8.29
C ILE A 99 -8.28 -9.85 -8.69
N ASN A 100 -9.59 -10.07 -8.53
CA ASN A 100 -10.58 -9.04 -8.83
C ASN A 100 -10.37 -7.78 -7.99
N ALA A 101 -10.08 -7.92 -6.68
CA ALA A 101 -9.76 -6.80 -5.83
C ALA A 101 -8.53 -6.03 -6.30
N ALA A 102 -7.45 -6.74 -6.67
CA ALA A 102 -6.26 -6.12 -7.24
C ALA A 102 -6.58 -5.36 -8.53
N CYS A 103 -7.41 -5.91 -9.41
CA CYS A 103 -7.86 -5.22 -10.61
C CYS A 103 -8.66 -3.95 -10.31
N GLU A 104 -9.62 -4.00 -9.37
CA GLU A 104 -10.42 -2.81 -9.02
C GLU A 104 -9.57 -1.73 -8.34
N VAL A 105 -8.70 -2.11 -7.40
CA VAL A 105 -7.73 -1.16 -6.80
C VAL A 105 -6.82 -0.55 -7.89
N SER A 106 -6.41 -1.34 -8.88
CA SER A 106 -5.60 -0.84 -10.01
C SER A 106 -6.32 0.16 -10.87
N LYS A 107 -7.62 -0.01 -11.11
CA LYS A 107 -8.42 0.97 -11.85
C LYS A 107 -8.53 2.28 -11.09
N GLU A 108 -8.80 2.22 -9.79
CA GLU A 108 -8.94 3.41 -8.95
C GLU A 108 -7.61 4.18 -8.84
N LEU A 109 -6.48 3.48 -8.78
CA LEU A 109 -5.16 4.09 -8.56
C LEU A 109 -4.35 4.32 -9.86
N VAL A 110 -4.95 4.17 -11.04
CA VAL A 110 -4.23 4.18 -12.33
C VAL A 110 -3.45 5.48 -12.59
N ASP A 111 -3.97 6.61 -12.11
CA ASP A 111 -3.38 7.94 -12.31
C ASP A 111 -2.36 8.31 -11.21
N CYS A 112 -2.19 7.47 -10.17
CA CYS A 112 -1.28 7.74 -9.07
C CYS A 112 0.18 7.52 -9.49
N LYS A 113 0.89 8.61 -9.80
CA LYS A 113 2.29 8.60 -10.29
C LYS A 113 3.31 7.89 -9.39
N ALA A 114 3.06 7.85 -8.08
CA ALA A 114 3.93 7.14 -7.14
C ALA A 114 3.80 5.62 -7.25
N LEU A 115 2.61 5.11 -7.62
CA LEU A 115 2.36 3.69 -7.66
C LEU A 115 3.03 3.07 -8.89
N PHE A 116 3.87 2.05 -8.67
CA PHE A 116 4.55 1.35 -9.78
C PHE A 116 4.32 -0.15 -9.80
N GLY A 117 3.57 -0.67 -8.84
CA GLY A 117 3.17 -2.07 -8.82
C GLY A 117 2.51 -2.49 -7.52
N TYR A 118 2.21 -3.77 -7.44
CA TYR A 118 1.60 -4.41 -6.29
C TYR A 118 2.51 -5.53 -5.78
N TYR A 119 2.53 -5.67 -4.46
CA TYR A 119 3.11 -6.83 -3.80
C TYR A 119 1.94 -7.70 -3.34
N ILE A 120 1.81 -8.90 -3.91
CA ILE A 120 0.66 -9.77 -3.61
C ILE A 120 1.05 -10.66 -2.45
N ASP A 121 0.21 -10.68 -1.41
CA ASP A 121 0.44 -11.40 -0.16
C ASP A 121 1.59 -10.83 0.70
N ASP A 122 1.96 -11.55 1.76
CA ASP A 122 3.17 -11.36 2.56
C ASP A 122 3.66 -12.76 3.01
N GLU A 123 4.71 -13.26 2.35
CA GLU A 123 5.32 -14.61 2.50
C GLU A 123 4.49 -15.82 2.04
#